data_AF-A0A853IKR9-F1
#
_entry.id   AF-A0A853IKR9-F1
#
_cell.length_a   1.000
_cell.length_b   1.000
_cell.length_c   1.000
_cell.angle_alpha   90.00
_cell.angle_beta   90.00
_cell.angle_gamma   90.00
#
_symmetry.space_group_name_H-M   'P 1'
#
loop_
_entity.id
_entity.type
_entity.pdbx_description
1 polymer ?
#
loop_
_entity_poly.entity_id
_entity_poly.type
_entity_poly.pdbx_seq_one_letter_code
_entity_poly.pdbx_strand_id
1 'polypeptide(L)'
;MSILLECDDWSGLLIADMQFFTDFDRDGFTYDLTVALDKRGKSEIIYDFDTNKPWSTVWQQETKKLVDSINKGEYSLVLLPPDDFNLFITNSGASQGDVQITHNIRVSSGEIGFLEAGRAIETFCADEPIELAYTTSIPNGIYSVTYNIFRDTKNIEVTIQPAAGQAKSIDSLQNPFQ
;
A
#
# COMPACT_ATOMS: atom_id res chain seq x y z
N MET A 1 -15.60 5.22 -11.38
CA MET A 1 -14.87 6.44 -10.99
C MET A 1 -13.42 6.25 -11.38
N SER A 2 -12.74 7.29 -11.86
CA SER A 2 -11.31 7.28 -12.19
C SER A 2 -10.60 8.40 -11.43
N ILE A 3 -9.46 8.10 -10.81
CA ILE A 3 -8.59 9.06 -10.13
C ILE A 3 -7.25 9.05 -10.86
N LEU A 4 -6.71 10.22 -11.20
CA LEU A 4 -5.36 10.31 -11.76
C LEU A 4 -4.35 10.21 -10.62
N LEU A 5 -3.39 9.29 -10.76
CA LEU A 5 -2.22 9.16 -9.88
C LEU A 5 -0.99 9.56 -10.68
N GLU A 6 -0.33 10.64 -10.27
CA GLU A 6 0.92 11.13 -10.86
C GLU A 6 2.08 10.42 -10.16
N CYS A 7 2.47 9.24 -10.65
CA CYS A 7 3.40 8.38 -9.91
C CYS A 7 4.86 8.70 -10.26
N ASP A 8 5.69 8.85 -9.23
CA ASP A 8 7.14 8.93 -9.35
C ASP A 8 7.84 7.69 -8.78
N ASP A 9 9.17 7.77 -8.57
CA ASP A 9 9.96 6.65 -8.04
C ASP A 9 9.61 6.28 -6.58
N TRP A 10 8.79 7.10 -5.89
CA TRP A 10 8.39 6.99 -4.49
C TRP A 10 6.88 6.87 -4.30
N SER A 11 6.12 6.66 -5.38
CA SER A 11 4.69 6.50 -5.29
C SER A 11 4.29 5.09 -4.84
N GLY A 12 3.22 5.04 -4.06
CA GLY A 12 2.59 3.81 -3.61
C GLY A 12 1.13 4.08 -3.30
N LEU A 13 0.31 3.02 -3.32
CA LEU A 13 -1.11 3.12 -2.95
C LEU A 13 -1.34 2.31 -1.68
N LEU A 14 -1.75 3.01 -0.63
CA LEU A 14 -2.14 2.45 0.65
C LEU A 14 -3.66 2.44 0.79
N ILE A 15 -4.21 1.30 1.21
CA ILE A 15 -5.64 1.12 1.48
C ILE A 15 -5.77 0.54 2.88
N ALA A 16 -6.50 1.20 3.76
CA ALA A 16 -6.67 0.79 5.15
C ALA A 16 -8.07 1.10 5.67
N ASP A 17 -8.46 0.41 6.74
CA ASP A 17 -9.61 0.80 7.56
C ASP A 17 -9.37 2.20 8.15
N MET A 18 -10.41 3.04 8.24
CA MET A 18 -10.25 4.40 8.74
C MET A 18 -9.70 4.49 10.17
N GLN A 19 -9.93 3.46 11.00
CA GLN A 19 -9.37 3.36 12.35
C GLN A 19 -7.83 3.22 12.35
N PHE A 20 -7.21 2.74 11.26
CA PHE A 20 -5.75 2.73 11.15
C PHE A 20 -5.19 4.15 11.28
N PHE A 21 -5.85 5.13 10.66
CA PHE A 21 -5.37 6.51 10.62
C PHE A 21 -5.57 7.31 11.91
N THR A 22 -6.28 6.77 12.91
CA THR A 22 -6.55 7.49 14.16
C THR A 22 -5.47 7.33 15.21
N ASP A 23 -4.89 6.12 15.36
CA ASP A 23 -4.02 5.78 16.49
C ASP A 23 -2.77 4.96 16.08
N PHE A 24 -2.28 5.10 14.85
CA PHE A 24 -1.05 4.43 14.42
C PHE A 24 0.22 5.08 15.01
N ASP A 25 1.26 4.28 15.20
CA ASP A 25 2.62 4.77 15.51
C ASP A 25 3.15 5.57 14.32
N ARG A 26 2.85 6.88 14.32
CA ARG A 26 3.08 7.76 13.19
C ARG A 26 4.56 7.85 12.82
N ASP A 27 5.44 8.05 13.79
CA ASP A 27 6.88 8.19 13.54
C ASP A 27 7.47 6.88 13.00
N GLY A 28 7.19 5.76 13.70
CA GLY A 28 7.70 4.46 13.29
C GLY A 28 7.16 4.03 11.93
N PHE A 29 5.86 4.22 11.68
CA PHE A 29 5.25 3.90 10.40
C PHE A 29 5.79 4.77 9.26
N THR A 30 5.98 6.07 9.50
CA THR A 30 6.49 7.00 8.48
C THR A 30 7.92 6.66 8.10
N TYR A 31 8.76 6.33 9.08
CA TYR A 31 10.13 5.87 8.81
C TYR A 31 10.13 4.57 7.99
N ASP A 32 9.37 3.57 8.44
CA ASP A 32 9.26 2.28 7.75
C ASP A 32 8.75 2.48 6.31
N LEU A 33 7.76 3.35 6.11
CA LEU A 33 7.18 3.66 4.80
C LEU A 33 8.17 4.40 3.88
N THR A 34 8.96 5.32 4.44
CA THR A 34 10.01 6.04 3.70
C THR A 34 11.06 5.07 3.17
N VAL A 35 11.50 4.12 3.99
CA VAL A 35 12.41 3.06 3.56
C VAL A 35 11.77 2.22 2.46
N ALA A 36 10.49 1.82 2.60
CA ALA A 36 9.80 1.01 1.61
C ALA A 36 9.71 1.69 0.23
N LEU A 37 9.39 2.98 0.21
CA LEU A 37 9.24 3.76 -1.03
C LEU A 37 10.59 4.00 -1.72
N ASP A 38 11.70 4.10 -0.98
CA ASP A 38 13.05 4.18 -1.57
C ASP A 38 13.60 2.81 -2.03
N LYS A 39 12.83 2.07 -2.82
CA LYS A 39 13.20 0.73 -3.32
C LYS A 39 14.55 0.69 -4.05
N ARG A 40 14.98 1.81 -4.63
CA ARG A 40 16.23 1.94 -5.40
C ARG A 40 17.40 2.54 -4.60
N GLY A 41 17.17 3.04 -3.40
CA GLY A 41 18.23 3.59 -2.53
C GLY A 41 18.81 4.88 -3.09
N LYS A 42 17.95 5.73 -3.66
CA LYS A 42 18.33 7.01 -4.26
C LYS A 42 18.25 8.17 -3.28
N SER A 43 17.54 7.99 -2.18
CA SER A 43 17.37 9.03 -1.16
C SER A 43 18.56 9.09 -0.22
N GLU A 44 18.54 10.06 0.68
CA GLU A 44 19.53 10.14 1.76
C GLU A 44 19.31 9.07 2.85
N ILE A 45 18.15 8.41 2.90
CA ILE A 45 17.84 7.37 3.91
C ILE A 45 18.81 6.20 3.83
N ILE A 46 19.41 5.94 2.66
CA ILE A 46 20.41 4.88 2.49
C ILE A 46 21.64 5.09 3.39
N TYR A 47 21.95 6.34 3.77
CA TYR A 47 23.10 6.67 4.60
C TYR A 47 22.89 6.37 6.09
N ASP A 48 21.65 6.09 6.52
CA ASP A 48 21.35 5.67 7.89
C ASP A 48 21.80 4.23 8.17
N PHE A 49 22.11 3.46 7.12
CA PHE A 49 22.39 2.03 7.19
C PHE A 49 23.85 1.69 6.85
N ASP A 50 24.22 0.44 7.13
CA ASP A 50 25.55 -0.09 6.80
C ASP A 50 25.81 -0.06 5.29
N THR A 51 26.63 0.90 4.86
CA THR A 51 26.98 1.14 3.45
C THR A 51 27.80 0.01 2.82
N ASN A 52 28.26 -0.97 3.61
CA ASN A 52 28.92 -2.17 3.09
C ASN A 52 27.93 -3.25 2.63
N LYS A 53 26.65 -3.13 2.96
CA LYS A 53 25.61 -4.06 2.50
C LYS A 53 24.93 -3.52 1.24
N PRO A 54 24.60 -4.37 0.25
CA PRO A 54 23.78 -3.97 -0.87
C PRO A 54 22.44 -3.41 -0.39
N TRP A 55 21.99 -2.29 -0.96
CA TRP A 55 20.72 -1.66 -0.57
C TRP A 55 19.54 -2.61 -0.64
N SER A 56 19.46 -3.44 -1.68
CA SER A 56 18.39 -4.44 -1.82
C SER A 56 18.30 -5.41 -0.63
N THR A 57 19.43 -5.70 0.03
CA THR A 57 19.48 -6.54 1.23
C THR A 57 19.01 -5.78 2.45
N VAL A 58 19.47 -4.54 2.62
CA VAL A 58 19.03 -3.65 3.71
C VAL A 58 17.53 -3.40 3.61
N TRP A 59 17.06 -2.93 2.45
CA TRP A 59 15.66 -2.66 2.20
C TRP A 59 14.76 -3.87 2.48
N GLN A 60 15.15 -5.10 2.10
CA GLN A 60 14.39 -6.30 2.47
C GLN A 60 14.32 -6.56 3.98
N GLN A 61 15.40 -6.25 4.72
CA GLN A 61 15.47 -6.43 6.17
C GLN A 61 14.60 -5.39 6.88
N GLU A 62 14.76 -4.12 6.50
CA GLU A 62 14.11 -2.99 7.17
C GLU A 62 12.62 -2.91 6.84
N THR A 63 12.21 -3.29 5.63
CA THR A 63 10.77 -3.32 5.26
C THR A 63 10.00 -4.50 5.83
N LYS A 64 10.66 -5.42 6.55
CA LYS A 64 10.03 -6.64 7.08
C LYS A 64 8.83 -6.35 7.97
N LYS A 65 8.89 -5.31 8.80
CA LYS A 65 7.80 -4.91 9.70
C LYS A 65 6.54 -4.54 8.92
N LEU A 66 6.67 -3.77 7.84
CA LEU A 66 5.55 -3.44 6.96
C LEU A 66 4.97 -4.68 6.29
N VAL A 67 5.83 -5.58 5.78
CA VAL A 67 5.37 -6.84 5.18
C VAL A 67 4.58 -7.66 6.20
N ASP A 68 5.07 -7.77 7.44
CA ASP A 68 4.39 -8.50 8.50
C ASP A 68 3.03 -7.85 8.87
N SER A 69 2.91 -6.52 8.83
CA SER A 69 1.64 -5.78 9.04
C SER A 69 0.65 -5.94 7.88
N ILE A 70 1.12 -5.90 6.63
CA ILE A 70 0.32 -6.19 5.43
C ILE A 70 -0.21 -7.62 5.50
N ASN A 71 0.64 -8.57 5.88
CA ASN A 71 0.26 -9.97 6.08
C ASN A 71 -0.66 -10.17 7.30
N LYS A 72 -0.82 -9.22 8.22
CA LYS A 72 -1.86 -9.29 9.27
C LYS A 72 -3.18 -8.65 8.84
N GLY A 73 -3.19 -8.01 7.67
CA GLY A 73 -4.28 -7.25 7.12
C GLY A 73 -4.58 -5.98 7.89
N GLU A 74 -3.55 -5.36 8.47
CA GLU A 74 -3.66 -4.04 9.11
C GLU A 74 -3.91 -2.95 8.05
N TYR A 75 -3.28 -3.08 6.89
CA TYR A 75 -3.50 -2.28 5.70
C TYR A 75 -2.98 -3.04 4.48
N SER A 76 -3.27 -2.53 3.29
CA SER A 76 -2.71 -3.00 2.03
C SER A 76 -1.85 -1.89 1.43
N LEU A 77 -0.64 -2.22 1.00
CA LEU A 77 0.29 -1.29 0.37
C LEU A 77 0.87 -1.92 -0.89
N VAL A 78 0.81 -1.21 -2.01
CA VAL A 78 1.53 -1.56 -3.24
C VAL A 78 2.44 -0.40 -3.66
N LEU A 79 3.66 -0.71 -4.07
CA LEU A 79 4.55 0.29 -4.69
C LEU A 79 4.21 0.43 -6.16
N LEU A 80 4.07 1.66 -6.63
CA LEU A 80 3.68 1.94 -8.01
C LEU A 80 4.92 2.26 -8.85
N PRO A 81 4.97 1.84 -10.12
CA PRO A 81 6.02 2.27 -11.02
C PRO A 81 5.86 3.76 -11.37
N PRO A 82 6.95 4.46 -11.72
CA PRO A 82 6.87 5.85 -12.16
C PRO A 82 6.15 5.94 -13.50
N ASP A 83 5.00 6.62 -13.53
CA ASP A 83 4.19 6.98 -14.69
C ASP A 83 2.89 7.66 -14.21
N ASP A 84 2.11 8.22 -15.12
CA ASP A 84 0.75 8.66 -14.79
C ASP A 84 -0.22 7.48 -14.98
N PHE A 85 -0.99 7.15 -13.94
CA PHE A 85 -1.96 6.05 -13.97
C PHE A 85 -3.38 6.53 -13.65
N ASN A 86 -4.36 5.97 -14.35
CA ASN A 86 -5.77 6.07 -13.97
C ASN A 86 -6.12 4.94 -13.01
N LEU A 87 -6.46 5.29 -11.77
CA LEU A 87 -6.97 4.37 -10.77
C LEU A 87 -8.48 4.17 -10.94
N PHE A 88 -8.89 2.93 -11.14
CA PHE A 88 -10.27 2.48 -11.18
C PHE A 88 -10.56 1.59 -9.98
N ILE A 89 -11.63 1.91 -9.25
CA ILE A 89 -12.10 1.10 -8.13
C ILE A 89 -13.35 0.36 -8.60
N THR A 90 -13.32 -0.97 -8.52
CA THR A 90 -14.35 -1.86 -9.08
C THR A 90 -14.75 -2.96 -8.09
N ASN A 91 -16.00 -3.39 -8.15
CA ASN A 91 -16.54 -4.49 -7.34
C ASN A 91 -16.69 -5.80 -8.14
N SER A 92 -16.61 -5.72 -9.46
CA SER A 92 -16.67 -6.87 -10.38
C SER A 92 -15.29 -7.50 -10.56
N GLY A 93 -15.24 -8.82 -10.71
CA GLY A 93 -14.00 -9.58 -10.84
C GLY A 93 -13.03 -8.98 -11.86
N ALA A 94 -11.77 -8.87 -11.45
CA ALA A 94 -10.76 -8.15 -12.22
C ALA A 94 -10.38 -8.86 -13.51
N SER A 95 -9.98 -8.07 -14.51
CA SER A 95 -9.17 -8.56 -15.62
C SER A 95 -7.75 -8.83 -15.11
N GLN A 96 -7.06 -9.85 -15.64
CA GLN A 96 -5.66 -10.09 -15.29
C GLN A 96 -4.78 -9.02 -15.97
N GLY A 97 -4.20 -8.12 -15.17
CA GLY A 97 -3.22 -7.14 -15.64
C GLY A 97 -1.81 -7.72 -15.80
N ASP A 98 -0.84 -6.87 -16.17
CA ASP A 98 0.57 -7.25 -16.29
C ASP A 98 1.15 -7.71 -14.95
N VAL A 99 0.67 -7.05 -13.89
CA VAL A 99 1.00 -7.36 -12.49
C VAL A 99 -0.32 -7.49 -11.74
N GLN A 100 -0.46 -8.57 -10.98
CA GLN A 100 -1.58 -8.79 -10.07
C GLN A 100 -1.03 -9.04 -8.66
N ILE A 101 -1.49 -8.24 -7.71
CA ILE A 101 -1.10 -8.33 -6.30
C ILE A 101 -2.37 -8.37 -5.46
N THR A 102 -2.45 -9.30 -4.51
CA THR A 102 -3.60 -9.42 -3.61
C THR A 102 -3.14 -9.39 -2.16
N HIS A 103 -3.72 -8.50 -1.38
CA HIS A 103 -3.59 -8.46 0.08
C HIS A 103 -4.95 -8.67 0.73
N ASN A 104 -4.96 -8.96 2.03
CA ASN A 104 -6.17 -8.90 2.82
C ASN A 104 -6.13 -7.66 3.71
N ILE A 105 -7.28 -7.06 3.99
CA ILE A 105 -7.45 -6.01 5.00
C ILE A 105 -8.57 -6.40 5.95
N ARG A 106 -8.45 -6.01 7.21
CA ARG A 106 -9.52 -6.10 8.21
C ARG A 106 -10.18 -4.74 8.37
N VAL A 107 -11.50 -4.71 8.24
CA VAL A 107 -12.34 -3.51 8.41
C VAL A 107 -13.16 -3.64 9.68
N SER A 108 -13.03 -2.67 10.58
CA SER A 108 -13.76 -2.57 11.86
C SER A 108 -14.52 -1.26 12.01
N SER A 109 -14.11 -0.19 11.33
CA SER A 109 -14.78 1.12 11.37
C SER A 109 -16.03 1.19 10.50
N GLY A 110 -16.14 0.32 9.50
CA GLY A 110 -17.19 0.39 8.47
C GLY A 110 -16.83 1.31 7.30
N GLU A 111 -15.59 1.79 7.24
CA GLU A 111 -15.09 2.69 6.20
C GLU A 111 -13.62 2.38 5.89
N ILE A 112 -13.25 2.49 4.61
CA ILE A 112 -11.87 2.38 4.17
C ILE A 112 -11.43 3.66 3.46
N GLY A 113 -10.16 3.99 3.64
CA GLY A 113 -9.49 5.11 2.99
C GLY A 113 -8.41 4.63 2.01
N PHE A 114 -8.24 5.38 0.94
CA PHE A 114 -7.19 5.23 -0.05
C PHE A 114 -6.27 6.43 0.05
N LEU A 115 -4.97 6.18 0.01
CA LEU A 115 -3.95 7.18 0.24
C LEU A 115 -2.75 6.94 -0.68
N GLU A 116 -2.25 8.00 -1.29
CA GLU A 116 -0.99 7.95 -2.01
C GLU A 116 0.17 8.04 -1.01
N ALA A 117 0.91 6.94 -0.86
CA ALA A 117 1.89 6.74 0.20
C ALA A 117 3.03 7.76 0.18
N GLY A 118 3.56 8.09 -1.02
CA GLY A 118 4.64 9.05 -1.18
C GLY A 118 4.26 10.45 -0.69
N ARG A 119 3.10 10.95 -1.16
CA ARG A 119 2.57 12.26 -0.74
C ARG A 119 2.25 12.32 0.75
N ALA A 120 1.78 11.22 1.32
CA ALA A 120 1.41 11.18 2.72
C ALA A 120 2.58 11.24 3.70
N ILE A 121 3.81 10.90 3.29
CA ILE A 121 4.98 11.02 4.17
C ILE A 121 5.11 12.44 4.71
N GLU A 122 4.95 13.45 3.84
CA GLU A 122 5.05 14.85 4.24
C GLU A 122 3.98 15.21 5.28
N THR A 123 2.73 14.77 5.04
CA THR A 123 1.60 14.96 5.94
C THR A 123 1.80 14.26 7.28
N PHE A 124 2.41 13.06 7.27
CA PHE A 124 2.71 12.33 8.49
C PHE A 124 3.77 13.06 9.33
N CYS A 125 4.85 13.54 8.71
CA CYS A 125 5.90 14.31 9.39
C CYS A 125 5.40 15.64 9.96
N ALA A 126 4.42 16.29 9.31
CA ALA A 126 3.90 17.58 9.72
C ALA A 126 2.76 17.53 10.76
N ASP A 127 2.32 16.34 11.16
CA ASP A 127 1.12 16.11 11.98
C ASP A 127 -0.14 16.80 11.42
N GLU A 128 -0.22 16.88 10.10
CA GLU A 128 -1.36 17.48 9.40
C GLU A 128 -2.47 16.44 9.15
N PRO A 129 -3.71 16.90 8.92
CA PRO A 129 -4.80 16.01 8.52
C PRO A 129 -4.44 15.23 7.26
N ILE A 130 -4.61 13.91 7.32
CA ILE A 130 -4.27 13.00 6.23
C ILE A 130 -5.20 13.24 5.04
N GLU A 131 -4.63 13.63 3.90
CA GLU A 131 -5.37 13.79 2.65
C GLU A 131 -5.60 12.42 2.00
N LEU A 132 -6.84 11.92 2.10
CA LEU A 132 -7.24 10.68 1.45
C LEU A 132 -7.62 10.94 -0.01
N ALA A 133 -7.07 10.15 -0.92
CA ALA A 133 -7.41 10.19 -2.34
C ALA A 133 -8.87 9.75 -2.58
N TYR A 134 -9.38 8.84 -1.75
CA TYR A 134 -10.76 8.35 -1.82
C TYR A 134 -11.16 7.68 -0.51
N THR A 135 -12.45 7.74 -0.18
CA THR A 135 -13.06 6.95 0.90
C THR A 135 -14.32 6.26 0.43
N THR A 136 -14.64 5.13 1.05
CA THR A 136 -15.91 4.45 0.81
C THR A 136 -16.34 3.63 2.01
N SER A 137 -17.65 3.60 2.26
CA SER A 137 -18.24 2.77 3.31
C SER A 137 -18.30 1.32 2.87
N ILE A 138 -17.90 0.41 3.78
CA ILE A 138 -17.92 -1.02 3.54
C ILE A 138 -18.21 -1.74 4.88
N PRO A 139 -19.03 -2.81 4.90
CA PRO A 139 -19.33 -3.49 6.16
C PRO A 139 -18.09 -3.98 6.91
N ASN A 140 -18.22 -4.17 8.22
CA ASN A 140 -17.16 -4.79 9.02
C ASN A 140 -16.88 -6.20 8.53
N GLY A 141 -15.60 -6.56 8.38
CA GLY A 141 -15.22 -7.86 7.83
C GLY A 141 -13.75 -7.94 7.42
N ILE A 142 -13.41 -9.02 6.73
CA ILE A 142 -12.10 -9.21 6.09
C ILE A 142 -12.32 -9.17 4.59
N TYR A 143 -11.51 -8.39 3.90
CA TYR A 143 -11.61 -8.15 2.47
C TYR A 143 -10.30 -8.48 1.78
N SER A 144 -10.39 -9.10 0.61
CA SER A 144 -9.27 -9.21 -0.31
C SER A 144 -9.25 -7.95 -1.19
N VAL A 145 -8.10 -7.31 -1.24
CA VAL A 145 -7.79 -6.14 -2.06
C VAL A 145 -6.84 -6.61 -3.15
N THR A 146 -7.32 -6.61 -4.39
CA THR A 146 -6.54 -7.02 -5.56
C THR A 146 -6.24 -5.82 -6.43
N TYR A 147 -4.96 -5.58 -6.68
CA TYR A 147 -4.44 -4.58 -7.61
C TYR A 147 -4.09 -5.26 -8.92
N ASN A 148 -4.57 -4.70 -10.03
CA ASN A 148 -4.19 -5.10 -11.38
C ASN A 148 -3.60 -3.89 -12.07
N ILE A 149 -2.31 -3.95 -12.39
CA ILE A 149 -1.58 -2.85 -13.03
C ILE A 149 -1.44 -3.16 -14.51
N PHE A 150 -1.94 -2.25 -15.35
CA PHE A 150 -1.88 -2.32 -16.81
C PHE A 150 -0.98 -1.20 -17.33
N ARG A 151 0.26 -1.53 -17.67
CA ARG A 151 1.29 -0.55 -18.07
C ARG A 151 1.04 0.05 -19.43
N ASP A 152 0.46 -0.73 -20.34
CA ASP A 152 0.18 -0.32 -21.72
C ASP A 152 -0.97 0.69 -21.77
N THR A 153 -2.02 0.45 -20.98
CA THR A 153 -3.20 1.33 -20.93
C THR A 153 -3.12 2.39 -19.84
N LYS A 154 -2.05 2.40 -19.04
CA LYS A 154 -1.85 3.31 -17.91
C LYS A 154 -3.01 3.25 -16.91
N ASN A 155 -3.46 2.05 -16.60
CA ASN A 155 -4.58 1.82 -15.68
C ASN A 155 -4.14 0.99 -14.48
N ILE A 156 -4.71 1.29 -13.33
CA ILE A 156 -4.67 0.45 -12.13
C ILE A 156 -6.11 0.13 -11.76
N GLU A 157 -6.45 -1.15 -11.74
CA GLU A 157 -7.76 -1.59 -11.25
C GLU A 157 -7.61 -2.18 -9.86
N VAL A 158 -8.31 -1.60 -8.89
CA VAL A 158 -8.42 -2.11 -7.53
C VAL A 158 -9.79 -2.75 -7.35
N THR A 159 -9.77 -4.04 -7.01
CA THR A 159 -10.97 -4.80 -6.66
C THR A 159 -10.97 -5.12 -5.17
N ILE A 160 -12.09 -4.84 -4.50
CA ILE A 160 -12.26 -5.13 -3.07
C ILE A 160 -13.45 -6.06 -2.91
N GLN A 161 -13.21 -7.26 -2.38
CA GLN A 161 -14.23 -8.29 -2.22
C GLN A 161 -14.13 -8.95 -0.85
N PRO A 162 -15.25 -9.38 -0.24
CA PRO A 162 -15.21 -10.17 0.99
C PRO A 162 -14.29 -11.39 0.80
N ALA A 163 -13.37 -11.62 1.72
CA ALA A 163 -12.48 -12.77 1.65
C ALA A 163 -13.32 -14.06 1.80
N ALA A 164 -13.21 -14.99 0.86
CA ALA A 164 -13.98 -16.23 0.89
C ALA A 164 -13.45 -17.20 1.97
N GLY A 165 -14.22 -17.37 3.05
CA GLY A 165 -13.97 -18.36 4.11
C GLY A 165 -13.45 -17.76 5.42
N GLN A 166 -14.00 -18.24 6.54
CA GLN A 166 -13.56 -17.91 7.90
C GLN A 166 -12.04 -17.92 8.00
N ALA A 167 -11.45 -16.80 8.43
CA ALA A 167 -10.11 -16.67 9.00
C ALA A 167 -9.16 -17.82 8.62
N LYS A 168 -8.91 -18.01 7.31
CA LYS A 168 -7.68 -18.69 6.95
C LYS A 168 -6.59 -17.74 7.41
N SER A 169 -5.58 -18.27 8.10
CA SER A 169 -4.30 -17.58 8.23
C SER A 169 -4.04 -16.82 6.94
N ILE A 170 -3.60 -15.58 7.06
CA ILE A 170 -3.17 -14.78 5.91
C ILE A 170 -1.84 -15.40 5.45
N ASP A 171 -1.94 -16.61 4.89
CA ASP A 171 -0.86 -17.33 4.26
C ASP A 171 -0.92 -16.98 2.78
N SER A 172 -0.42 -15.79 2.45
CA SER A 172 0.08 -15.50 1.11
C SER A 172 1.50 -15.00 1.25
N LEU A 173 2.44 -15.94 1.19
CA LEU A 173 3.90 -15.75 1.10
C LEU A 173 4.29 -15.12 -0.26
N GLN A 174 3.80 -13.90 -0.52
CA GLN A 174 4.38 -13.06 -1.56
C GLN A 174 4.82 -11.76 -0.91
N ASN A 175 6.09 -11.40 -1.11
CA ASN A 175 6.59 -10.11 -0.67
C ASN A 175 5.78 -9.05 -1.44
N PRO A 176 5.05 -8.14 -0.77
CA PRO A 176 4.17 -7.14 -1.42
C PRO A 176 4.96 -6.17 -2.31
N PHE A 177 6.29 -6.23 -2.23
CA PHE A 177 7.20 -5.40 -3.00
C PHE A 177 7.95 -6.14 -4.12
N GLN A 178 7.64 -7.41 -4.40
CA GLN A 178 8.22 -8.17 -5.51
C GLN A 178 7.72 -7.68 -6.87
#